data_AF-A0A8F4FRG0-F1
#
_entry.id   AF-A0A8F4FRG0-F1
#
_cell.length_a   1.000
_cell.length_b   1.000
_cell.length_c   1.000
_cell.angle_alpha   90.00
_cell.angle_beta   90.00
_cell.angle_gamma   90.00
#
_symmetry.space_group_name_H-M   'P 1'
#
loop_
_entity.id
_entity.type
_entity.pdbx_description
1 polymer ?
#
loop_
_entity_poly.entity_id
_entity_poly.type
_entity_poly.pdbx_seq_one_letter_code
_entity_poly.pdbx_strand_id
1 'polypeptide(L)'
;MTDTSAPLAPPVGQGHGADAHHSPTDGHYYRIAIGLAVITGIEVAWSYLPTWDGATGLKAFIEVAGLLVMMAIKFVVVAAQFMHLKFDDKLLSRVFYAGLVLAIFVYIAALTTFQIFSSAPNGYR
;
A
#
# COMPACT_ATOMS: atom_id res chain seq x y z
N MET A 1 -29.43 22.04 73.17
CA MET A 1 -28.13 21.35 73.21
C MET A 1 -28.09 20.48 71.96
N THR A 2 -27.72 21.12 70.84
CA THR A 2 -26.36 21.17 70.24
C THR A 2 -26.20 20.05 69.23
N ASP A 3 -26.32 20.47 67.98
CA ASP A 3 -25.43 20.15 66.86
C ASP A 3 -24.82 18.75 66.83
N THR A 4 -25.29 17.95 65.87
CA THR A 4 -24.37 17.08 65.13
C THR A 4 -24.35 17.56 63.70
N SER A 5 -23.59 18.62 63.50
CA SER A 5 -22.96 19.00 62.25
C SER A 5 -22.01 17.89 61.81
N ALA A 6 -22.51 16.98 60.97
CA ALA A 6 -21.67 16.18 60.09
C ALA A 6 -21.90 16.70 58.66
N PRO A 7 -20.93 17.43 58.07
CA PRO A 7 -21.06 17.98 56.73
C PRO A 7 -21.29 16.87 55.71
N LEU A 8 -22.21 17.09 54.77
CA LEU A 8 -22.25 16.40 53.49
C LEU A 8 -20.86 16.52 52.87
N ALA A 9 -20.05 15.46 52.96
CA ALA A 9 -18.86 15.36 52.14
C ALA A 9 -19.37 15.22 50.69
N PRO A 10 -19.18 16.22 49.81
CA PRO A 10 -19.28 15.94 48.38
C PRO A 10 -18.23 14.87 48.06
N PRO A 11 -18.50 13.89 47.18
CA PRO A 11 -17.43 13.11 46.62
C PRO A 11 -16.45 14.08 45.95
N VAL A 12 -15.32 14.31 46.62
CA VAL A 12 -14.17 15.04 46.09
C VAL A 12 -13.78 14.32 44.80
N GLY A 13 -13.77 15.09 43.72
CA GLY A 13 -13.80 14.59 42.37
C GLY A 13 -12.70 13.59 42.06
N GLN A 14 -13.08 12.61 41.24
CA GLN A 14 -12.18 12.15 40.21
C GLN A 14 -12.71 12.74 38.91
N GLY A 15 -12.05 13.81 38.46
CA GLY A 15 -12.29 14.38 37.15
C GLY A 15 -12.20 13.29 36.09
N HIS A 16 -13.21 13.21 35.24
CA HIS A 16 -13.18 12.45 34.00
C HIS A 16 -12.22 13.13 33.03
N GLY A 17 -10.93 13.04 33.33
CA GLY A 17 -9.86 13.69 32.59
C GLY A 17 -8.62 12.82 32.65
N ALA A 18 -8.72 11.57 32.19
CA ALA A 18 -7.55 10.72 32.00
C ALA A 18 -7.75 9.53 31.07
N ASP A 19 -8.71 9.55 30.14
CA ASP A 19 -8.75 8.54 29.07
C ASP A 19 -8.49 9.24 27.74
N ALA A 20 -7.34 9.92 27.68
CA ALA A 20 -6.60 9.98 26.43
C ALA A 20 -6.39 8.52 26.01
N HIS A 21 -7.25 8.05 25.12
CA HIS A 21 -7.09 6.81 24.37
C HIS A 21 -5.76 6.90 23.60
N HIS A 22 -4.65 6.71 24.31
CA HIS A 22 -3.43 6.21 23.75
C HIS A 22 -3.78 4.81 23.27
N SER A 23 -4.23 4.69 22.02
CA SER A 23 -4.01 3.48 21.21
C SER A 23 -2.52 3.49 20.87
N PRO A 24 -1.65 2.86 21.67
CA PRO A 24 -0.22 2.97 21.51
C PRO A 24 0.20 1.79 20.63
N THR A 25 -0.20 1.78 19.35
CA THR A 25 0.25 0.78 18.34
C THR A 25 0.06 1.27 16.89
N ASP A 26 -0.86 2.22 16.60
CA ASP A 26 -1.24 2.57 15.22
C ASP A 26 -0.33 3.59 14.52
N GLY A 27 0.50 4.32 15.26
CA GLY A 27 1.29 5.44 14.73
C GLY A 27 2.33 5.04 13.68
N HIS A 28 2.82 3.79 13.70
CA HIS A 28 3.77 3.30 12.72
C HIS A 28 3.12 3.10 11.33
N TYR A 29 1.96 2.44 11.30
CA TYR A 29 1.20 2.21 10.07
C TYR A 29 0.73 3.52 9.45
N TYR A 30 0.30 4.47 10.27
CA TYR A 30 -0.10 5.80 9.80
C TYR A 30 1.05 6.53 9.07
N ARG A 31 2.29 6.45 9.60
CA ARG A 31 3.47 7.04 8.95
C ARG A 31 3.79 6.37 7.62
N ILE A 32 3.66 5.04 7.53
CA ILE A 32 3.86 4.29 6.28
C ILE A 32 2.78 4.66 5.25
N ALA A 33 1.51 4.78 5.68
CA ALA A 33 0.40 5.18 4.82
C ALA A 33 0.62 6.57 4.22
N ILE A 34 1.06 7.54 5.04
CA ILE A 34 1.43 8.88 4.55
C ILE A 34 2.59 8.79 3.54
N GLY A 35 3.63 8.01 3.85
CA GLY A 35 4.75 7.81 2.93
C GLY A 35 4.31 7.26 1.57
N LEU A 36 3.45 6.24 1.57
CA LEU A 36 2.85 5.67 0.37
C LEU A 36 2.00 6.69 -0.40
N ALA A 37 1.21 7.50 0.30
CA ALA A 37 0.41 8.56 -0.30
C ALA A 37 1.29 9.62 -0.97
N VAL A 38 2.39 10.03 -0.33
CA VAL A 38 3.36 10.98 -0.90
C VAL A 38 4.02 10.40 -2.15
N ILE A 39 4.52 9.15 -2.10
CA ILE A 39 5.12 8.50 -3.27
C ILE A 39 4.09 8.38 -4.41
N THR A 40 2.82 8.18 -4.08
CA THR A 40 1.73 8.14 -5.09
C THR A 40 1.42 9.50 -5.67
N GLY A 41 1.36 10.55 -4.86
CA GLY A 41 1.23 11.92 -5.35
C GLY A 41 2.39 12.31 -6.27
N ILE A 42 3.62 11.95 -5.90
CA ILE A 42 4.81 12.21 -6.73
C ILE A 42 4.74 11.44 -8.05
N GLU A 43 4.35 10.17 -8.03
CA GLU A 43 4.24 9.35 -9.25
C GLU A 43 3.17 9.89 -10.20
N VAL A 44 2.00 10.24 -9.68
CA VAL A 44 0.92 10.84 -10.46
C VAL A 44 1.38 12.17 -11.04
N ALA A 45 1.98 13.04 -10.24
CA ALA A 45 2.53 14.31 -10.73
C ALA A 45 3.59 14.09 -11.82
N TRP A 46 4.46 13.09 -11.66
CA TRP A 46 5.48 12.73 -12.65
C TRP A 46 4.86 12.26 -13.97
N SER A 47 3.82 11.42 -13.92
CA SER A 47 3.11 10.95 -15.11
C SER A 47 2.35 12.05 -15.87
N TYR A 48 2.03 13.17 -15.20
CA TYR A 48 1.34 14.31 -15.81
C TYR A 48 2.29 15.46 -16.22
N LEU A 49 3.61 15.31 -16.02
CA LEU A 49 4.56 16.34 -16.43
C LEU A 49 4.68 16.36 -17.97
N PRO A 50 4.48 17.52 -18.63
CA PRO A 50 4.61 17.65 -20.08
C PRO A 50 6.05 17.44 -20.59
N THR A 51 7.03 17.28 -19.70
CA THR A 51 8.42 16.96 -20.04
C THR A 51 8.59 15.58 -20.69
N TRP A 52 7.62 14.69 -20.48
CA TRP A 52 7.57 13.34 -21.06
C TRP A 52 6.59 13.24 -22.24
N ASP A 53 5.81 14.29 -22.50
CA ASP A 53 4.84 14.32 -23.59
C ASP A 53 5.57 14.29 -24.94
N GLY A 54 5.28 13.28 -25.77
CA GLY A 54 6.00 12.99 -27.01
C GLY A 54 7.34 12.24 -26.84
N ALA A 55 7.65 11.70 -25.65
CA ALA A 55 8.81 10.84 -25.45
C ALA A 55 8.75 9.64 -26.39
N THR A 56 9.79 9.46 -27.22
CA THR A 56 9.93 8.35 -28.16
C THR A 56 11.21 7.57 -27.88
N GLY A 57 11.17 6.26 -28.14
CA GLY A 57 12.29 5.35 -27.90
C GLY A 57 12.63 5.17 -26.42
N LEU A 58 13.91 5.33 -26.07
CA LEU A 58 14.44 5.02 -24.74
C LEU A 58 13.78 5.83 -23.61
N LYS A 59 13.33 7.06 -23.88
CA LYS A 59 12.67 7.91 -22.87
C LYS A 59 11.32 7.35 -22.43
N ALA A 60 10.47 6.96 -23.38
CA ALA A 60 9.18 6.33 -23.07
C ALA A 60 9.35 5.01 -22.30
N PHE A 61 10.37 4.23 -22.67
CA PHE A 61 10.69 2.99 -21.95
C PHE A 61 11.08 3.27 -20.48
N ILE A 62 11.95 4.26 -20.25
CA ILE A 62 12.40 4.63 -18.89
C ILE A 62 11.23 5.13 -18.04
N GLU A 63 10.32 5.92 -18.62
CA GLU A 63 9.12 6.39 -17.93
C GLU A 63 8.23 5.23 -17.50
N VAL A 64 7.81 4.39 -18.45
CA VAL A 64 6.90 3.27 -18.19
C VAL A 64 7.55 2.26 -17.23
N ALA A 65 8.84 1.95 -17.42
CA ALA A 65 9.57 1.07 -16.52
C ALA A 65 9.70 1.66 -15.11
N GLY A 66 9.97 2.97 -15.00
CA GLY A 66 10.07 3.66 -13.71
C GLY A 66 8.74 3.65 -12.94
N LEU A 67 7.63 3.92 -13.63
CA LEU A 67 6.27 3.83 -13.06
C LEU A 67 5.96 2.40 -12.61
N LEU A 68 6.27 1.39 -13.42
CA LEU A 68 6.09 -0.02 -13.05
C LEU A 68 6.91 -0.43 -11.82
N VAL A 69 8.15 0.05 -11.71
CA VAL A 69 9.00 -0.24 -10.54
C VAL A 69 8.42 0.42 -9.29
N MET A 70 7.96 1.67 -9.36
CA MET A 70 7.31 2.35 -8.23
C MET A 70 6.01 1.67 -7.81
N MET A 71 5.21 1.20 -8.77
CA MET A 71 4.02 0.37 -8.51
C MET A 71 4.37 -0.92 -7.78
N ALA A 72 5.41 -1.65 -8.23
CA ALA A 72 5.85 -2.88 -7.58
C ALA A 72 6.33 -2.65 -6.14
N ILE A 73 7.09 -1.58 -5.91
CA ILE A 73 7.56 -1.21 -4.56
C ILE A 73 6.37 -0.96 -3.63
N LYS A 74 5.39 -0.16 -4.07
CA LYS A 74 4.18 0.12 -3.28
C LYS A 74 3.40 -1.14 -2.98
N PHE A 75 3.23 -2.00 -3.97
CA PHE A 75 2.57 -3.29 -3.79
C PHE A 75 3.25 -4.13 -2.70
N VAL A 76 4.58 -4.22 -2.71
CA VAL A 76 5.33 -4.98 -1.69
C VAL A 76 5.20 -4.34 -0.31
N VAL A 77 5.30 -3.01 -0.20
CA VAL A 77 5.14 -2.31 1.09
C VAL A 77 3.72 -2.50 1.64
N VAL A 78 2.70 -2.41 0.78
CA VAL A 78 1.30 -2.64 1.17
C VAL A 78 1.05 -4.08 1.57
N ALA A 79 1.55 -5.05 0.80
CA ALA A 79 1.43 -6.47 1.12
C ALA A 79 2.15 -6.81 2.44
N ALA A 80 3.36 -6.29 2.66
CA ALA A 80 4.14 -6.58 3.86
C ALA A 80 3.62 -5.87 5.12
N GLN A 81 3.04 -4.68 5.01
CA GLN A 81 2.65 -3.86 6.16
C GLN A 81 1.14 -3.81 6.42
N PHE A 82 0.31 -3.69 5.37
CA PHE A 82 -1.13 -3.51 5.52
C PHE A 82 -1.94 -4.79 5.29
N MET A 83 -1.42 -5.77 4.53
CA MET A 83 -2.06 -7.10 4.44
C MET A 83 -1.71 -8.03 5.60
N HIS A 84 -1.14 -7.52 6.69
CA HIS A 84 -0.75 -8.29 7.88
C HIS A 84 0.25 -9.43 7.64
N LEU A 85 0.79 -9.66 6.44
CA LEU A 85 1.72 -10.76 6.12
C LEU A 85 2.94 -10.86 7.06
N LYS A 86 3.38 -9.74 7.66
CA LYS A 86 4.48 -9.68 8.64
C LYS A 86 4.05 -10.15 10.04
N PHE A 87 2.76 -10.07 10.35
CA PHE A 87 2.14 -10.40 11.64
C PHE A 87 1.31 -11.68 11.59
N ASP A 88 1.09 -12.23 10.40
CA ASP A 88 0.30 -13.42 10.14
C ASP A 88 1.19 -14.67 9.98
N ASP A 89 0.57 -15.85 10.00
CA ASP A 89 1.30 -17.11 9.91
C ASP A 89 2.05 -17.26 8.57
N LYS A 90 3.27 -17.82 8.65
CA LYS A 90 4.17 -18.01 7.49
C LYS A 90 3.53 -18.80 6.33
N LEU A 91 2.45 -19.52 6.59
CA LEU A 91 1.65 -20.24 5.60
C LEU A 91 0.92 -19.29 4.66
N LEU A 92 0.23 -18.27 5.19
CA LEU A 92 -0.49 -17.28 4.37
C LEU A 92 0.48 -16.45 3.52
N SER A 93 1.63 -16.11 4.08
CA SER A 93 2.71 -15.47 3.32
C SER A 93 3.19 -16.34 2.15
N ARG A 94 3.41 -17.65 2.36
CA ARG A 94 3.83 -18.57 1.28
C ARG A 94 2.78 -18.73 0.19
N VAL A 95 1.51 -18.90 0.56
CA VAL A 95 0.42 -19.05 -0.43
C VAL A 95 0.26 -17.78 -1.25
N PHE A 96 0.38 -16.60 -0.63
CA PHE A 96 0.37 -15.33 -1.33
C PHE A 96 1.51 -15.20 -2.35
N TYR A 97 2.76 -15.46 -1.93
CA TYR A 97 3.89 -15.40 -2.84
C TYR A 97 3.83 -16.50 -3.92
N ALA A 98 3.31 -17.68 -3.62
CA ALA A 98 3.06 -18.72 -4.61
C ALA A 98 2.04 -18.26 -5.65
N GLY A 99 0.95 -17.61 -5.23
CA GLY A 99 -0.02 -16.99 -6.12
C GLY A 99 0.57 -15.88 -6.98
N LEU A 100 1.44 -15.03 -6.41
CA LEU A 100 2.15 -13.97 -7.14
C LEU A 100 3.06 -14.56 -8.23
N VAL A 101 3.87 -15.56 -7.89
CA VAL A 101 4.76 -16.24 -8.84
C VAL A 101 3.94 -16.93 -9.93
N LEU A 102 2.86 -17.62 -9.56
CA LEU A 102 1.96 -18.26 -10.52
C LEU A 102 1.32 -17.24 -11.46
N ALA A 103 0.88 -16.08 -10.95
CA ALA A 103 0.30 -15.03 -11.76
C ALA A 103 1.29 -14.48 -12.80
N ILE A 104 2.54 -14.21 -12.38
CA ILE A 104 3.62 -13.78 -13.29
C ILE A 104 3.87 -14.85 -14.36
N PHE A 105 3.95 -16.12 -13.95
CA PHE A 105 4.17 -17.23 -14.87
C PHE A 105 3.06 -17.35 -15.92
N VAL A 106 1.80 -17.35 -15.50
CA VAL A 106 0.64 -17.42 -16.39
C VAL A 106 0.58 -16.21 -17.31
N TYR A 107 0.89 -15.02 -16.82
CA TYR A 107 0.94 -13.79 -17.62
C TYR A 107 1.99 -13.89 -18.74
N ILE A 108 3.21 -14.32 -18.42
CA ILE A 108 4.27 -14.51 -19.43
C ILE A 108 3.85 -15.58 -20.44
N ALA A 109 3.32 -16.71 -19.99
CA ALA A 109 2.87 -17.79 -20.87
C ALA A 109 1.78 -17.31 -21.85
N ALA A 110 0.84 -16.49 -21.39
CA ALA A 110 -0.18 -15.87 -22.22
C ALA A 110 0.43 -14.91 -23.26
N LEU A 111 1.35 -14.03 -22.85
CA LEU A 111 2.05 -13.11 -23.77
C LEU A 111 2.84 -13.87 -24.84
N THR A 112 3.55 -14.94 -24.46
CA THR A 112 4.29 -15.77 -25.43
C THR A 112 3.35 -16.45 -26.41
N THR A 113 2.21 -16.97 -25.95
CA THR A 113 1.21 -17.62 -26.82
C THR A 113 0.65 -16.63 -27.85
N PHE A 114 0.28 -15.42 -27.42
CA PHE A 114 -0.22 -14.38 -28.33
C PHE A 114 0.85 -13.81 -29.27
N GLN A 115 2.12 -13.70 -28.84
CA GLN A 115 3.23 -13.32 -29.72
C GLN A 115 3.45 -14.33 -30.85
N ILE A 116 3.38 -15.62 -30.54
CA ILE A 116 3.48 -16.70 -31.53
C ILE A 116 2.29 -16.65 -32.49
N PHE A 117 1.09 -16.36 -32.00
CA PHE A 117 -0.13 -16.32 -32.81
C PHE A 117 -0.24 -15.05 -33.69
N SER A 118 0.19 -13.90 -33.18
CA SER A 118 0.24 -12.65 -33.96
C SER A 118 1.38 -12.62 -34.99
N SER A 119 2.37 -13.50 -34.87
CA SER A 119 3.46 -13.65 -35.84
C SER A 119 3.12 -14.60 -36.99
N ALA A 120 1.85 -14.96 -37.18
CA ALA A 120 1.39 -15.74 -38.32
C ALA A 120 1.89 -15.09 -39.62
N PRO A 121 2.54 -15.83 -40.54
CA PRO A 121 3.02 -15.26 -41.79
C PRO A 121 1.87 -14.60 -42.55
N ASN A 122 1.99 -13.30 -42.84
CA ASN A 122 1.06 -12.55 -43.68
C ASN A 122 1.19 -13.06 -45.11
N GLY A 123 0.55 -14.20 -45.38
CA GLY A 123 0.62 -14.91 -46.64
C GLY A 123 -0.72 -14.95 -47.35
N TYR A 124 -1.42 -13.82 -47.50
CA TYR A 124 -2.46 -13.69 -48.51
C TYR A 124 -2.43 -12.30 -49.15
N ARG A 125 -2.27 -12.34 -50.48
CA ARG A 125 -2.52 -11.26 -51.43
C ARG A 125 -3.93 -10.72 -51.32
#